data_AF-A0A2U2BYC5-F1
#
_entry.id   AF-A0A2U2BYC5-F1
#
_cell.length_a   1.000
_cell.length_b   1.000
_cell.length_c   1.000
_cell.angle_alpha   90.00
_cell.angle_beta   90.00
_cell.angle_gamma   90.00
#
_symmetry.space_group_name_H-M   'P 1'
#
loop_
_entity.id
_entity.type
_entity.pdbx_description
1 polymer ?
#
loop_
_entity_poly.entity_id
_entity_poly.type
_entity_poly.pdbx_seq_one_letter_code
_entity_poly.pdbx_strand_id
1 'polypeptide(L)'
;MILLFFVLFIIAFYKGAKYTNGYEFRQSQEVKETLKHFEGVEYNRYEQNKTGIDISGKELKKCYKRTPITSCKQTNGDKKLIIVGDSYSGVFSSIISIQKELDITFFVHGQCPLHQEGVWFGSVPECSDINKLRWAEIEKMEQSNILIGTNFNQFAGGKKPIENYIPSVTKEFKEKVSKEEVYKSFRKSIEKLISLGHNPIILLQPPKPNKDIAKEMKRKTLNLYFKEEWDAVPTTNIDNEVREALKGLNVTFIDLNAKMCKENKCLTFNKNGGLYNGGQHLSYFGAELFIDDIIKNLK
;
A
#
# COMPACT_ATOMS: atom_id res chain seq x y z
N MET A 1 -2.65 53.47 13.42
CA MET A 1 -1.51 53.20 12.51
C MET A 1 -0.88 51.81 12.74
N ILE A 2 -0.54 51.45 13.99
CA ILE A 2 0.05 50.13 14.33
C ILE A 2 -0.86 48.94 13.93
N LEU A 3 -2.16 49.00 14.24
CA LEU A 3 -3.11 47.94 13.91
C LEU A 3 -3.22 47.68 12.39
N LEU A 4 -3.21 48.76 11.60
CA LEU A 4 -3.26 48.71 10.14
C LEU A 4 -2.01 48.02 9.57
N PHE A 5 -0.84 48.30 10.15
CA PHE A 5 0.42 47.66 9.75
C PHE A 5 0.41 46.14 10.01
N PHE A 6 -0.08 45.70 11.18
CA PHE A 6 -0.22 44.26 11.47
C PHE A 6 -1.19 43.55 10.53
N VAL A 7 -2.34 44.17 10.22
CA VAL A 7 -3.32 43.61 9.28
C VAL A 7 -2.69 43.48 7.88
N LEU A 8 -1.99 44.50 7.40
CA LEU A 8 -1.30 44.46 6.11
C LEU A 8 -0.20 43.40 6.09
N PHE A 9 0.56 43.24 7.17
CA PHE A 9 1.59 42.21 7.29
C PHE A 9 1.01 40.79 7.25
N ILE A 10 -0.11 40.54 7.96
CA ILE A 10 -0.81 39.25 7.92
C ILE A 10 -1.34 38.97 6.52
N ILE A 11 -1.96 39.96 5.85
CA ILE A 11 -2.46 39.81 4.48
C ILE A 11 -1.32 39.54 3.51
N ALA A 12 -0.20 40.26 3.62
CA ALA A 12 0.98 40.06 2.79
C ALA A 12 1.59 38.67 3.02
N PHE A 13 1.71 38.23 4.28
CA PHE A 13 2.22 36.91 4.63
C PHE A 13 1.30 35.80 4.12
N TYR A 14 -0.02 35.94 4.30
CA TYR A 14 -1.03 34.99 3.81
C TYR A 14 -1.03 34.89 2.29
N LYS A 15 -1.06 36.04 1.59
CA LYS A 15 -0.97 36.08 0.13
C LYS A 15 0.35 35.48 -0.34
N GLY A 16 1.47 35.87 0.26
CA GLY A 16 2.78 35.32 -0.06
C GLY A 16 2.83 33.81 0.13
N ALA A 17 2.33 33.28 1.24
CA ALA A 17 2.24 31.83 1.47
C ALA A 17 1.37 31.14 0.42
N LYS A 18 0.21 31.73 0.05
CA LYS A 18 -0.67 31.19 -0.99
C LYS A 18 -0.01 31.16 -2.38
N TYR A 19 0.66 32.23 -2.79
CA TYR A 19 1.24 32.36 -4.13
C TYR A 19 2.63 31.72 -4.28
N THR A 20 3.28 31.34 -3.18
CA THR A 20 4.62 30.73 -3.19
C THR A 20 4.63 29.30 -2.65
N ASN A 21 3.45 28.67 -2.57
CA ASN A 21 3.28 27.31 -2.03
C ASN A 21 3.90 27.14 -0.63
N GLY A 22 3.66 28.11 0.26
CA GLY A 22 4.25 28.12 1.60
C GLY A 22 5.72 28.57 1.64
N TYR A 23 6.14 29.42 0.69
CA TYR A 23 7.52 29.86 0.52
C TYR A 23 8.51 28.71 0.26
N GLU A 24 8.12 27.77 -0.62
CA GLU A 24 8.91 26.58 -0.96
C GLU A 24 10.36 26.92 -1.36
N PHE A 25 10.57 28.03 -2.05
CA PHE A 25 11.92 28.50 -2.43
C PHE A 25 12.84 28.80 -1.24
N ARG A 26 12.30 29.04 -0.05
CA ARG A 26 13.06 29.28 1.20
C ARG A 26 13.37 27.99 1.96
N GLN A 27 12.80 26.86 1.55
CA GLN A 27 13.07 25.56 2.19
C GLN A 27 14.42 25.01 1.73
N SER A 28 15.12 24.32 2.62
CA SER A 28 16.36 23.61 2.27
C SER A 28 16.08 22.49 1.26
N GLN A 29 17.11 22.07 0.53
CA GLN A 29 16.99 20.97 -0.43
C GLN A 29 16.53 19.67 0.24
N GLU A 30 17.05 19.40 1.44
CA GLU A 30 16.67 18.25 2.27
C GLU A 30 15.16 18.27 2.63
N VAL A 31 14.59 19.45 2.90
CA VAL A 31 13.15 19.58 3.20
C VAL A 31 12.35 19.23 1.96
N LYS A 32 12.75 19.77 0.80
CA LYS A 32 12.07 19.51 -0.47
C LYS A 32 12.11 18.03 -0.82
N GLU A 33 13.26 17.38 -0.67
CA GLU A 33 13.42 15.94 -0.93
C GLU A 33 12.55 15.09 0.01
N THR A 34 12.54 15.42 1.30
CA THR A 34 11.66 14.76 2.28
C THR A 34 10.18 14.96 1.92
N LEU A 35 9.78 16.17 1.51
CA LEU A 35 8.40 16.49 1.17
C LEU A 35 7.92 15.88 -0.14
N LYS A 36 8.81 15.63 -1.11
CA LYS A 36 8.48 14.84 -2.31
C LYS A 36 7.88 13.51 -1.93
N HIS A 37 8.30 12.93 -0.79
CA HIS A 37 7.73 11.69 -0.26
C HIS A 37 6.27 11.80 0.23
N PHE A 38 5.68 13.00 0.25
CA PHE A 38 4.30 13.28 0.67
C PHE A 38 3.48 14.14 -0.33
N GLU A 39 4.00 14.36 -1.54
CA GLU A 39 3.24 15.03 -2.63
C GLU A 39 2.11 14.18 -3.19
N GLY A 40 2.29 12.86 -3.16
CA GLY A 40 1.28 11.87 -3.53
C GLY A 40 1.40 10.62 -2.66
N VAL A 41 0.38 9.76 -2.74
CA VAL A 41 0.33 8.48 -2.00
C VAL A 41 1.38 7.49 -2.50
N GLU A 42 2.03 6.78 -1.57
CA GLU A 42 3.17 5.90 -1.87
C GLU A 42 2.80 4.77 -2.84
N TYR A 43 1.62 4.17 -2.67
CA TYR A 43 1.18 3.03 -3.47
C TYR A 43 0.95 3.33 -4.96
N ASN A 44 1.06 4.59 -5.37
CA ASN A 44 0.87 5.03 -6.74
C ASN A 44 2.13 5.65 -7.36
N ARG A 45 3.28 5.55 -6.68
CA ARG A 45 4.53 6.18 -7.10
C ARG A 45 5.31 5.45 -8.17
N TYR A 46 5.29 4.12 -8.13
CA TYR A 46 6.11 3.35 -9.04
C TYR A 46 5.54 3.39 -10.45
N GLU A 47 6.38 3.76 -11.42
CA GLU A 47 6.04 3.86 -12.83
C GLU A 47 7.12 3.19 -13.70
N GLN A 48 6.73 2.76 -14.90
CA GLN A 48 7.65 2.26 -15.91
C GLN A 48 7.39 2.96 -17.24
N ASN A 49 8.46 3.14 -18.04
CA ASN A 49 8.37 3.73 -19.38
C ASN A 49 7.45 2.93 -20.31
N LYS A 50 7.48 1.59 -20.19
CA LYS A 50 6.56 0.71 -20.89
C LYS A 50 5.16 0.87 -20.30
N THR A 51 4.24 1.38 -21.10
CA THR A 51 2.82 1.50 -20.78
C THR A 51 2.18 0.11 -20.65
N GLY A 52 1.28 -0.05 -19.69
CA GLY A 52 0.31 -1.16 -19.63
C GLY A 52 -1.12 -0.64 -19.67
N ILE A 53 -2.10 -1.49 -19.44
CA ILE A 53 -3.52 -1.11 -19.48
C ILE A 53 -4.23 -1.45 -18.18
N ASP A 54 -5.22 -0.66 -17.79
CA ASP A 54 -6.20 -1.07 -16.78
C ASP A 54 -7.33 -1.93 -17.38
N ILE A 55 -8.27 -2.35 -16.54
CA ILE A 55 -9.40 -3.21 -16.95
C ILE A 55 -10.33 -2.53 -17.97
N SER A 56 -10.31 -1.20 -18.06
CA SER A 56 -11.09 -0.43 -19.04
C SER A 56 -10.36 -0.25 -20.38
N GLY A 57 -9.12 -0.75 -20.47
CA GLY A 57 -8.26 -0.58 -21.64
C GLY A 57 -7.49 0.75 -21.65
N LYS A 58 -7.56 1.54 -20.57
CA LYS A 58 -6.84 2.82 -20.50
C LYS A 58 -5.35 2.56 -20.27
N GLU A 59 -4.54 3.25 -21.07
CA GLU A 59 -3.08 3.24 -20.95
C GLU A 59 -2.57 3.89 -19.65
N LEU A 60 -1.66 3.20 -18.97
CA LEU A 60 -1.04 3.63 -17.72
C LEU A 60 0.48 3.39 -17.73
N LYS A 61 1.25 4.43 -17.39
CA LYS A 61 2.67 4.30 -16.99
C LYS A 61 2.83 3.82 -15.55
N LYS A 62 1.84 4.09 -14.71
CA LYS A 62 1.82 3.68 -13.30
C LYS A 62 1.73 2.16 -13.18
N CYS A 63 2.46 1.60 -12.22
CA CYS A 63 2.45 0.18 -11.91
C CYS A 63 1.33 -0.25 -10.95
N TYR A 64 0.40 0.67 -10.71
CA TYR A 64 -0.79 0.48 -9.89
C TYR A 64 -2.02 0.43 -10.81
N LYS A 65 -2.89 -0.56 -10.59
CA LYS A 65 -4.12 -0.84 -11.36
C LYS A 65 -3.93 -1.33 -12.80
N ARG A 66 -2.72 -1.73 -13.20
CA ARG A 66 -2.55 -2.46 -14.46
C ARG A 66 -3.20 -3.83 -14.37
N THR A 67 -3.69 -4.33 -15.51
CA THR A 67 -4.07 -5.74 -15.62
C THR A 67 -2.82 -6.63 -15.43
N PRO A 68 -2.96 -7.84 -14.85
CA PRO A 68 -1.85 -8.76 -14.65
C PRO A 68 -1.04 -9.06 -15.93
N ILE A 69 -1.71 -9.14 -17.07
CA ILE A 69 -1.10 -9.40 -18.40
C ILE A 69 -0.07 -8.31 -18.77
N THR A 70 -0.39 -7.05 -18.47
CA THR A 70 0.48 -5.89 -18.79
C THR A 70 1.16 -5.31 -17.54
N SER A 71 1.28 -6.14 -16.50
CA SER A 71 1.92 -5.80 -15.23
C SER A 71 3.30 -5.20 -15.43
N CYS A 72 3.68 -4.33 -14.50
CA CYS A 72 5.07 -3.92 -14.43
C CYS A 72 5.94 -5.10 -14.05
N LYS A 73 7.12 -5.17 -14.67
CA LYS A 73 8.12 -6.22 -14.43
C LYS A 73 9.51 -5.63 -14.37
N GLN A 74 10.35 -6.13 -13.49
CA GLN A 74 11.78 -5.87 -13.44
C GLN A 74 12.49 -7.20 -13.60
N THR A 75 13.20 -7.43 -14.70
CA THR A 75 13.78 -8.74 -15.05
C THR A 75 15.30 -8.71 -15.00
N ASN A 76 15.86 -8.27 -13.87
CA ASN A 76 17.30 -8.00 -13.74
C ASN A 76 18.01 -8.86 -12.70
N GLY A 77 17.28 -9.74 -12.00
CA GLY A 77 17.79 -10.45 -10.83
C GLY A 77 17.47 -11.94 -10.84
N ASP A 78 18.11 -12.67 -9.93
CA ASP A 78 17.98 -14.14 -9.84
C ASP A 78 16.83 -14.55 -8.91
N LYS A 79 16.50 -13.71 -7.92
CA LYS A 79 15.44 -13.99 -6.95
C LYS A 79 14.10 -13.48 -7.45
N LYS A 80 13.17 -14.42 -7.68
CA LYS A 80 11.81 -14.12 -8.15
C LYS A 80 10.89 -13.69 -7.01
N LEU A 81 10.29 -12.52 -7.17
CA LEU A 81 9.35 -11.92 -6.24
C LEU A 81 8.10 -11.41 -6.98
N ILE A 82 6.93 -11.84 -6.53
CA ILE A 82 5.64 -11.31 -7.01
C ILE A 82 5.05 -10.49 -5.87
N ILE A 83 4.77 -9.21 -6.12
CA ILE A 83 4.04 -8.35 -5.19
C ILE A 83 2.58 -8.34 -5.61
N VAL A 84 1.69 -8.82 -4.74
CA VAL A 84 0.27 -8.95 -5.06
C VAL A 84 -0.60 -8.41 -3.92
N GLY A 85 -1.69 -7.75 -4.30
CA GLY A 85 -2.66 -7.23 -3.35
C GLY A 85 -3.13 -5.83 -3.71
N ASP A 86 -3.44 -5.05 -2.69
CA ASP A 86 -4.01 -3.72 -2.87
C ASP A 86 -3.00 -2.61 -2.57
N SER A 87 -3.48 -1.40 -2.32
CA SER A 87 -2.64 -0.26 -1.97
C SER A 87 -1.69 -0.53 -0.78
N TYR A 88 -1.96 -1.49 0.10
CA TYR A 88 -1.08 -1.86 1.21
C TYR A 88 0.15 -2.67 0.76
N SER A 89 0.04 -3.51 -0.27
CA SER A 89 1.24 -4.03 -0.96
C SER A 89 1.91 -2.96 -1.83
N GLY A 90 1.10 -2.06 -2.40
CA GLY A 90 1.57 -1.05 -3.34
C GLY A 90 2.57 -0.05 -2.76
N VAL A 91 2.49 0.24 -1.46
CA VAL A 91 3.44 1.16 -0.79
C VAL A 91 4.89 0.67 -0.86
N PHE A 92 5.11 -0.63 -1.11
CA PHE A 92 6.45 -1.20 -1.24
C PHE A 92 7.00 -1.15 -2.66
N SER A 93 6.16 -0.90 -3.68
CA SER A 93 6.57 -1.09 -5.09
C SER A 93 7.77 -0.23 -5.49
N SER A 94 7.75 1.05 -5.10
CA SER A 94 8.82 1.98 -5.48
C SER A 94 10.15 1.59 -4.85
N ILE A 95 10.15 1.31 -3.55
CA ILE A 95 11.38 1.05 -2.80
C ILE A 95 11.97 -0.34 -3.11
N ILE A 96 11.13 -1.35 -3.33
CA ILE A 96 11.59 -2.68 -3.74
C ILE A 96 12.18 -2.66 -5.16
N SER A 97 11.67 -1.83 -6.07
CA SER A 97 12.23 -1.71 -7.44
C SER A 97 13.66 -1.11 -7.51
N ILE A 98 14.19 -0.63 -6.40
CA ILE A 98 15.59 -0.17 -6.31
C ILE A 98 16.52 -1.38 -6.17
N GLN A 99 16.04 -2.49 -5.60
CA GLN A 99 16.79 -3.73 -5.40
C GLN A 99 16.99 -4.44 -6.75
N LYS A 100 18.19 -4.33 -7.33
CA LYS A 100 18.48 -4.77 -8.71
C LYS A 100 18.67 -6.27 -8.84
N GLU A 101 18.97 -6.94 -7.73
CA GLU A 101 19.15 -8.38 -7.60
C GLU A 101 17.83 -9.17 -7.63
N LEU A 102 16.68 -8.49 -7.69
CA LEU A 102 15.35 -9.12 -7.73
C LEU A 102 14.74 -9.09 -9.14
N ASP A 103 14.15 -10.22 -9.54
CA ASP A 103 13.18 -10.31 -10.63
C ASP A 103 11.77 -10.12 -10.04
N ILE A 104 11.11 -9.02 -10.39
CA ILE A 104 9.91 -8.54 -9.70
C ILE A 104 8.74 -8.39 -10.64
N THR A 105 7.61 -9.01 -10.31
CA THR A 105 6.32 -8.77 -10.98
C THR A 105 5.34 -8.08 -10.05
N PHE A 106 4.68 -7.02 -10.53
CA PHE A 106 3.77 -6.20 -9.72
C PHE A 106 2.30 -6.43 -10.13
N PHE A 107 1.54 -7.09 -9.26
CA PHE A 107 0.10 -7.34 -9.37
C PHE A 107 -0.68 -6.51 -8.36
N VAL A 108 -0.43 -5.21 -8.32
CA VAL A 108 -1.00 -4.30 -7.33
C VAL A 108 -2.22 -3.56 -7.90
N HIS A 109 -3.38 -3.73 -7.26
CA HIS A 109 -4.63 -3.08 -7.66
C HIS A 109 -5.42 -2.61 -6.44
N GLY A 110 -5.74 -1.31 -6.40
CA GLY A 110 -6.43 -0.70 -5.26
C GLY A 110 -7.71 -1.40 -4.84
N GLN A 111 -7.91 -1.54 -3.52
CA GLN A 111 -9.05 -2.23 -2.90
C GLN A 111 -9.30 -3.63 -3.46
N CYS A 112 -8.23 -4.30 -3.94
CA CYS A 112 -8.31 -5.63 -4.51
C CYS A 112 -7.28 -6.58 -3.88
N PRO A 113 -7.56 -7.11 -2.66
CA PRO A 113 -6.86 -8.27 -2.12
C PRO A 113 -6.88 -9.45 -3.08
N LEU A 114 -5.90 -10.35 -2.91
CA LEU A 114 -5.89 -11.65 -3.57
C LEU A 114 -6.92 -12.58 -2.92
N HIS A 115 -7.89 -13.04 -3.69
CA HIS A 115 -8.90 -14.03 -3.27
C HIS A 115 -9.09 -15.10 -4.36
N GLN A 116 -9.64 -16.26 -3.97
CA GLN A 116 -9.97 -17.35 -4.88
C GLN A 116 -11.35 -17.06 -5.47
N GLU A 117 -11.37 -16.08 -6.39
CA GLU A 117 -12.55 -15.55 -7.10
C GLU A 117 -13.70 -15.05 -6.20
N GLY A 118 -14.63 -14.28 -6.78
CA GLY A 118 -15.95 -14.10 -6.18
C GLY A 118 -16.06 -13.17 -4.97
N VAL A 119 -15.06 -12.34 -4.67
CA VAL A 119 -15.19 -11.29 -3.63
C VAL A 119 -14.57 -9.99 -4.12
N TRP A 120 -15.27 -8.87 -3.88
CA TRP A 120 -14.75 -7.52 -4.10
C TRP A 120 -15.04 -6.58 -2.93
N PHE A 121 -14.35 -5.44 -2.90
CA PHE A 121 -14.35 -4.51 -1.77
C PHE A 121 -14.48 -3.05 -2.22
N GLY A 122 -14.94 -2.20 -1.30
CA GLY A 122 -14.98 -0.76 -1.51
C GLY A 122 -15.82 -0.37 -2.73
N SER A 123 -15.19 0.31 -3.68
CA SER A 123 -15.78 0.76 -4.95
C SER A 123 -15.11 0.11 -6.16
N VAL A 124 -14.56 -1.10 -6.02
CA VAL A 124 -13.77 -1.80 -7.06
C VAL A 124 -14.40 -3.16 -7.39
N PRO A 125 -15.61 -3.19 -7.99
CA PRO A 125 -16.26 -4.43 -8.41
C PRO A 125 -15.44 -5.25 -9.41
N GLU A 126 -14.62 -4.59 -10.24
CA GLU A 126 -13.69 -5.23 -11.18
C GLU A 126 -12.65 -6.13 -10.48
N CYS A 127 -12.50 -6.06 -9.16
CA CYS A 127 -11.51 -6.85 -8.44
C CYS A 127 -11.68 -8.36 -8.66
N SER A 128 -12.93 -8.83 -8.81
CA SER A 128 -13.20 -10.23 -9.09
C SER A 128 -12.53 -10.66 -10.41
N ASP A 129 -12.63 -9.85 -11.46
CA ASP A 129 -12.03 -10.14 -12.76
C ASP A 129 -10.51 -9.93 -12.74
N ILE A 130 -10.01 -8.93 -12.02
CA ILE A 130 -8.57 -8.75 -11.78
C ILE A 130 -7.99 -9.99 -11.09
N ASN A 131 -8.67 -10.58 -10.11
CA ASN A 131 -8.19 -11.80 -9.45
C ASN A 131 -8.21 -13.01 -10.38
N LYS A 132 -9.19 -13.16 -11.27
CA LYS A 132 -9.15 -14.20 -12.32
C LYS A 132 -7.91 -14.07 -13.19
N LEU A 133 -7.62 -12.84 -13.65
CA LEU A 133 -6.42 -12.56 -14.44
C LEU A 133 -5.12 -12.78 -13.65
N ARG A 134 -5.10 -12.47 -12.35
CA ARG A 134 -3.93 -12.73 -11.48
C ARG A 134 -3.66 -14.21 -11.40
N TRP A 135 -4.69 -15.02 -11.14
CA TRP A 135 -4.55 -16.46 -11.07
C TRP A 135 -4.08 -17.06 -12.38
N ALA A 136 -4.66 -16.63 -13.51
CA ALA A 136 -4.24 -17.09 -14.82
C ALA A 136 -2.74 -16.81 -15.11
N GLU A 137 -2.18 -15.72 -14.58
CA GLU A 137 -0.75 -15.44 -14.71
C GLU A 137 0.10 -16.19 -13.68
N ILE A 138 -0.32 -16.23 -12.41
CA ILE A 138 0.40 -16.91 -11.32
C ILE A 138 0.54 -18.41 -11.61
N GLU A 139 -0.50 -19.06 -12.12
CA GLU A 139 -0.47 -20.51 -12.44
C GLU A 139 0.54 -20.88 -13.54
N LYS A 140 0.95 -19.92 -14.37
CA LYS A 140 1.97 -20.13 -15.42
C LYS A 140 3.38 -19.85 -14.92
N MET A 141 3.52 -19.25 -13.74
CA MET A 141 4.80 -18.84 -13.19
C MET A 141 5.50 -20.01 -12.53
N GLU A 142 6.82 -20.04 -12.65
CA GLU A 142 7.65 -20.90 -11.83
C GLU A 142 7.50 -20.57 -10.34
N GLN A 143 7.92 -21.51 -9.49
CA GLN A 143 8.02 -21.31 -8.06
C GLN A 143 8.71 -19.98 -7.76
N SER A 144 8.05 -19.17 -6.92
CA SER A 144 8.40 -17.77 -6.68
C SER A 144 8.03 -17.40 -5.24
N ASN A 145 8.65 -16.34 -4.73
CA ASN A 145 8.21 -15.69 -3.50
C ASN A 145 7.03 -14.77 -3.79
N ILE A 146 5.98 -14.81 -2.98
CA ILE A 146 4.77 -14.00 -3.20
C ILE A 146 4.51 -13.15 -1.97
N LEU A 147 4.81 -11.86 -2.08
CA LEU A 147 4.53 -10.87 -1.05
C LEU A 147 3.09 -10.38 -1.18
N ILE A 148 2.29 -10.65 -0.16
CA ILE A 148 0.86 -10.37 -0.12
C ILE A 148 0.60 -9.29 0.90
N GLY A 149 0.07 -8.14 0.46
CA GLY A 149 -0.31 -7.03 1.33
C GLY A 149 -1.69 -6.50 0.99
N THR A 150 -2.57 -6.43 1.98
CA THR A 150 -3.93 -5.91 1.82
C THR A 150 -4.43 -5.16 3.05
N ASN A 151 -5.47 -4.35 2.86
CA ASN A 151 -6.26 -3.80 3.95
C ASN A 151 -7.20 -4.86 4.55
N PHE A 152 -6.72 -5.64 5.52
CA PHE A 152 -7.53 -6.64 6.20
C PHE A 152 -8.76 -6.05 6.93
N ASN A 153 -8.76 -4.75 7.27
CA ASN A 153 -9.98 -4.08 7.75
C ASN A 153 -11.17 -4.21 6.77
N GLN A 154 -10.89 -4.31 5.46
CA GLN A 154 -11.94 -4.40 4.44
C GLN A 154 -12.61 -5.77 4.40
N PHE A 155 -12.05 -6.81 5.05
CA PHE A 155 -12.62 -8.15 5.01
C PHE A 155 -14.04 -8.21 5.60
N ALA A 156 -14.37 -7.31 6.54
CA ALA A 156 -15.73 -7.15 7.06
C ALA A 156 -16.74 -6.55 6.05
N GLY A 157 -16.25 -6.02 4.92
CA GLY A 157 -17.01 -5.33 3.89
C GLY A 157 -17.00 -6.04 2.54
N GLY A 158 -16.68 -7.34 2.50
CA GLY A 158 -16.69 -8.13 1.27
C GLY A 158 -18.08 -8.21 0.62
N LYS A 159 -18.09 -8.27 -0.71
CA LYS A 159 -19.32 -8.29 -1.52
C LYS A 159 -19.21 -9.38 -2.59
N LYS A 160 -20.36 -9.96 -2.96
CA LYS A 160 -20.47 -10.99 -4.01
C LYS A 160 -20.12 -10.45 -5.40
N PRO A 161 -19.62 -11.29 -6.34
CA PRO A 161 -19.26 -10.83 -7.67
C PRO A 161 -20.52 -10.43 -8.45
N ILE A 162 -20.31 -9.65 -9.51
CA ILE A 162 -21.39 -9.19 -10.38
C ILE A 162 -21.22 -9.90 -11.71
N GLU A 163 -22.16 -10.77 -12.08
CA GLU A 163 -22.06 -11.60 -13.29
C GLU A 163 -21.99 -10.79 -14.58
N ASN A 164 -22.63 -9.61 -14.62
CA ASN A 164 -22.65 -8.70 -15.77
C ASN A 164 -22.02 -7.34 -15.40
N TYR A 165 -20.85 -7.36 -14.78
CA TYR A 165 -20.12 -6.13 -14.48
C TYR A 165 -19.71 -5.41 -15.77
N ILE A 166 -20.04 -4.13 -15.87
CA ILE A 166 -19.57 -3.23 -16.93
C ILE A 166 -18.77 -2.11 -16.27
N PRO A 167 -17.46 -2.00 -16.58
CA PRO A 167 -16.60 -0.94 -16.05
C PRO A 167 -17.24 0.44 -16.19
N SER A 168 -17.23 1.22 -15.11
CA SER A 168 -17.79 2.58 -15.02
C SER A 168 -19.31 2.74 -15.17
N VAL A 169 -20.05 1.66 -15.45
CA VAL A 169 -21.51 1.68 -15.64
C VAL A 169 -22.24 1.07 -14.44
N THR A 170 -21.71 -0.03 -13.91
CA THR A 170 -22.31 -0.76 -12.78
C THR A 170 -22.08 0.01 -11.47
N LYS A 171 -23.13 0.63 -10.89
CA LYS A 171 -23.02 1.58 -9.75
C LYS A 171 -23.55 1.08 -8.40
N GLU A 172 -24.46 0.10 -8.34
CA GLU A 172 -25.17 -0.25 -7.10
C GLU A 172 -25.12 -1.73 -6.74
N PHE A 173 -24.36 -2.15 -5.72
CA PHE A 173 -24.50 -3.51 -5.18
C PHE A 173 -24.19 -3.61 -3.68
N LYS A 174 -25.05 -4.35 -2.97
CA LYS A 174 -25.06 -4.47 -1.50
C LYS A 174 -24.96 -5.90 -0.98
N GLU A 175 -25.04 -6.95 -1.81
CA GLU A 175 -25.03 -8.30 -1.25
C GLU A 175 -23.67 -8.63 -0.63
N LYS A 176 -23.66 -8.66 0.70
CA LYS A 176 -22.45 -8.83 1.50
C LYS A 176 -22.07 -10.29 1.55
N VAL A 177 -20.77 -10.53 1.56
CA VAL A 177 -20.18 -11.79 1.98
C VAL A 177 -19.81 -11.63 3.46
N SER A 178 -20.06 -12.65 4.27
CA SER A 178 -19.67 -12.61 5.68
C SER A 178 -18.14 -12.54 5.81
N LYS A 179 -17.66 -11.93 6.90
CA LYS A 179 -16.23 -11.78 7.16
C LYS A 179 -15.53 -13.15 7.20
N GLU A 180 -16.20 -14.16 7.75
CA GLU A 180 -15.72 -15.54 7.85
C GLU A 180 -15.53 -16.17 6.46
N GLU A 181 -16.49 -16.01 5.55
CA GLU A 181 -16.37 -16.52 4.19
C GLU A 181 -15.31 -15.76 3.38
N VAL A 182 -15.10 -14.47 3.65
CA VAL A 182 -13.99 -13.70 3.06
C VAL A 182 -12.63 -14.27 3.52
N TYR A 183 -12.44 -14.50 4.82
CA TYR A 183 -11.20 -15.12 5.32
C TYR A 183 -11.00 -16.53 4.80
N LYS A 184 -12.07 -17.31 4.66
CA LYS A 184 -12.01 -18.64 4.05
C LYS A 184 -11.58 -18.58 2.58
N SER A 185 -12.10 -17.63 1.79
CA SER A 185 -11.64 -17.39 0.41
C SER A 185 -10.17 -16.95 0.35
N PHE A 186 -9.74 -16.10 1.29
CA PHE A 186 -8.33 -15.72 1.42
C PHE A 186 -7.45 -16.93 1.75
N ARG A 187 -7.84 -17.75 2.75
CA ARG A 187 -7.12 -18.97 3.11
C ARG A 187 -6.93 -19.90 1.92
N LYS A 188 -7.99 -20.17 1.15
CA LYS A 188 -7.90 -21.03 -0.04
C LYS A 188 -6.95 -20.48 -1.11
N SER A 189 -6.84 -19.16 -1.22
CA SER A 189 -5.85 -18.52 -2.09
C SER A 189 -4.44 -18.87 -1.66
N ILE A 190 -4.16 -18.77 -0.35
CA ILE A 190 -2.86 -19.11 0.21
C ILE A 190 -2.56 -20.60 0.05
N GLU A 191 -3.53 -21.48 0.31
CA GLU A 191 -3.41 -22.93 0.08
C GLU A 191 -3.07 -23.24 -1.39
N LYS A 192 -3.74 -22.57 -2.33
CA LYS A 192 -3.46 -22.71 -3.76
C LYS A 192 -2.03 -22.27 -4.10
N LEU A 193 -1.56 -21.13 -3.59
CA LEU A 193 -0.17 -20.70 -3.78
C LEU A 193 0.84 -21.74 -3.29
N ILE A 194 0.60 -22.31 -2.09
CA ILE A 194 1.45 -23.35 -1.52
C ILE A 194 1.42 -24.61 -2.39
N SER A 195 0.25 -25.02 -2.89
CA SER A 195 0.11 -26.20 -3.76
C SER A 195 0.84 -26.06 -5.10
N LEU A 196 1.00 -24.83 -5.58
CA LEU A 196 1.79 -24.49 -6.78
C LEU A 196 3.30 -24.38 -6.48
N GLY A 197 3.71 -24.62 -5.23
CA GLY A 197 5.10 -24.55 -4.78
C GLY A 197 5.58 -23.16 -4.41
N HIS A 198 4.77 -22.10 -4.58
CA HIS A 198 5.18 -20.75 -4.22
C HIS A 198 5.41 -20.60 -2.70
N ASN A 199 6.16 -19.57 -2.32
CA ASN A 199 6.42 -19.19 -0.93
C ASN A 199 5.60 -17.94 -0.56
N PRO A 200 4.44 -18.06 0.11
CA PRO A 200 3.63 -16.90 0.49
C PRO A 200 4.24 -16.17 1.70
N ILE A 201 4.38 -14.86 1.56
CA ILE A 201 4.84 -13.93 2.59
C ILE A 201 3.74 -12.92 2.84
N ILE A 202 3.13 -12.96 4.01
CA ILE A 202 1.97 -12.13 4.38
C ILE A 202 2.46 -10.90 5.14
N LEU A 203 2.24 -9.72 4.57
CA LEU A 203 2.36 -8.44 5.28
C LEU A 203 1.12 -8.26 6.15
N LEU A 204 1.33 -8.25 7.47
CA LEU A 204 0.25 -8.01 8.42
C LEU A 204 -0.20 -6.53 8.44
N GLN A 205 -1.31 -6.25 9.11
CA GLN A 205 -1.93 -4.93 9.07
C GLN A 205 -0.99 -3.90 9.73
N PRO A 206 -0.61 -2.79 9.07
CA PRO A 206 0.16 -1.73 9.73
C PRO A 206 -0.60 -1.16 10.93
N PRO A 207 0.07 -0.53 11.91
CA PRO A 207 -0.63 0.17 12.98
C PRO A 207 -1.46 1.34 12.43
N LYS A 208 -2.48 1.79 13.16
CA LYS A 208 -3.39 2.84 12.71
C LYS A 208 -2.99 4.20 13.29
N PRO A 209 -2.63 5.20 12.46
CA PRO A 209 -2.35 6.53 12.97
C PRO A 209 -3.62 7.25 13.41
N ASN A 210 -3.52 8.01 14.50
CA ASN A 210 -4.63 8.80 15.04
C ASN A 210 -4.75 10.20 14.43
N LYS A 211 -3.82 10.59 13.56
CA LYS A 211 -3.75 11.88 12.89
C LYS A 211 -3.25 11.72 11.45
N ASP A 212 -3.49 12.72 10.61
CA ASP A 212 -2.97 12.74 9.24
C ASP A 212 -1.46 13.10 9.25
N ILE A 213 -0.63 12.06 9.21
CA ILE A 213 0.83 12.20 9.27
C ILE A 213 1.40 12.95 8.07
N ALA A 214 0.82 12.80 6.88
CA ALA A 214 1.26 13.54 5.69
C ALA A 214 1.01 15.05 5.85
N LYS A 215 -0.12 15.41 6.46
CA LYS A 215 -0.42 16.81 6.80
C LYS A 215 0.51 17.33 7.90
N GLU A 216 0.80 16.54 8.91
CA GLU A 216 1.74 16.90 9.98
C GLU A 216 3.18 17.07 9.45
N MET A 217 3.62 16.23 8.52
CA MET A 217 4.90 16.39 7.82
C MET A 217 5.02 17.77 7.17
N LYS A 218 3.98 18.21 6.44
CA LYS A 218 3.95 19.53 5.80
C LYS A 218 4.00 20.68 6.81
N ARG A 219 3.45 20.49 8.02
CA ARG A 219 3.48 21.48 9.12
C ARG A 219 4.85 21.57 9.80
N LYS A 220 5.56 20.45 9.91
CA LYS A 220 6.86 20.34 10.60
C LYS A 220 8.08 20.75 9.75
N THR A 221 7.86 21.16 8.50
CA THR A 221 8.89 21.50 7.49
C THR A 221 9.91 22.55 7.88
N LEU A 222 9.68 23.32 8.94
CA LEU A 222 10.62 24.32 9.44
C LEU A 222 11.80 23.72 10.20
N ASN A 223 11.71 22.46 10.67
CA ASN A 223 12.79 21.74 11.36
C ASN A 223 12.75 20.26 11.00
N LEU A 224 13.74 19.77 10.23
CA LEU A 224 13.82 18.36 9.81
C LEU A 224 14.35 17.39 10.85
N TYR A 225 14.69 17.88 12.04
CA TYR A 225 15.00 17.00 13.16
C TYR A 225 13.70 16.43 13.73
N PHE A 226 13.24 15.35 13.12
CA PHE A 226 12.10 14.59 13.61
C PHE A 226 12.53 13.80 14.84
N LYS A 227 11.83 14.02 15.94
CA LYS A 227 11.88 13.12 17.09
C LYS A 227 10.95 11.95 16.83
N GLU A 228 11.24 10.82 17.46
CA GLU A 228 10.29 9.73 17.46
C GLU A 228 8.97 10.18 18.10
N GLU A 229 7.86 9.93 17.43
CA GLU A 229 6.51 10.16 17.94
C GLU A 229 5.74 8.84 17.97
N TRP A 230 5.05 8.57 19.08
CA TRP A 230 4.40 7.29 19.36
C TRP A 230 2.91 7.51 19.58
N ASP A 231 2.19 7.85 18.51
CA ASP A 231 0.79 8.27 18.55
C ASP A 231 -0.18 7.36 17.79
N ALA A 232 0.32 6.34 17.09
CA ALA A 232 -0.52 5.36 16.42
C ALA A 232 -0.95 4.27 17.42
N VAL A 233 -1.99 3.51 17.06
CA VAL A 233 -2.49 2.40 17.87
C VAL A 233 -2.25 1.06 17.16
N PRO A 234 -1.96 0.00 17.91
CA PRO A 234 -1.73 -1.32 17.33
C PRO A 234 -3.02 -1.88 16.70
N THR A 235 -2.84 -2.71 15.69
CA THR A 235 -3.92 -3.41 14.97
C THR A 235 -3.88 -4.93 15.19
N THR A 236 -3.30 -5.35 16.32
CA THR A 236 -3.05 -6.76 16.70
C THR A 236 -4.27 -7.67 16.62
N ASN A 237 -5.48 -7.18 16.90
CA ASN A 237 -6.70 -7.97 16.75
C ASN A 237 -6.92 -8.44 15.30
N ILE A 238 -6.63 -7.58 14.32
CA ILE A 238 -6.75 -7.93 12.90
C ILE A 238 -5.67 -8.95 12.53
N ASP A 239 -4.45 -8.74 13.02
CA ASP A 239 -3.35 -9.68 12.79
C ASP A 239 -3.64 -11.06 13.37
N ASN A 240 -4.28 -11.13 14.54
CA ASN A 240 -4.70 -12.39 15.16
C ASN A 240 -5.75 -13.12 14.32
N GLU A 241 -6.70 -12.41 13.71
CA GLU A 241 -7.66 -13.00 12.78
C GLU A 241 -6.97 -13.58 11.54
N VAL A 242 -6.02 -12.85 10.96
CA VAL A 242 -5.24 -13.31 9.81
C VAL A 242 -4.42 -14.56 10.17
N ARG A 243 -3.75 -14.55 11.32
CA ARG A 243 -2.96 -15.68 11.82
C ARG A 243 -3.82 -16.92 12.07
N GLU A 244 -4.99 -16.76 12.68
CA GLU A 244 -5.91 -17.88 12.91
C GLU A 244 -6.48 -18.41 11.59
N ALA A 245 -6.86 -17.52 10.66
CA ALA A 245 -7.36 -17.92 9.33
C ALA A 245 -6.33 -18.73 8.53
N LEU A 246 -5.03 -18.47 8.73
CA LEU A 246 -3.94 -19.16 8.04
C LEU A 246 -3.23 -20.21 8.91
N LYS A 247 -3.79 -20.55 10.07
CA LYS A 247 -3.20 -21.53 10.99
C LYS A 247 -3.00 -22.88 10.32
N GLY A 248 -1.85 -23.49 10.59
CA GLY A 248 -1.44 -24.76 10.00
C GLY A 248 -0.91 -24.67 8.56
N LEU A 249 -0.88 -23.49 7.93
CA LEU A 249 -0.28 -23.30 6.62
C LEU A 249 1.19 -22.89 6.73
N ASN A 250 2.01 -23.32 5.76
CA ASN A 250 3.40 -22.91 5.64
C ASN A 250 3.49 -21.51 5.02
N VAL A 251 3.32 -20.49 5.86
CA VAL A 251 3.37 -19.08 5.46
C VAL A 251 4.37 -18.31 6.32
N THR A 252 5.00 -17.31 5.73
CA THR A 252 5.82 -16.35 6.48
C THR A 252 4.97 -15.12 6.81
N PHE A 253 5.03 -14.64 8.05
CA PHE A 253 4.40 -13.39 8.45
C PHE A 253 5.44 -12.31 8.67
N ILE A 254 5.24 -11.14 8.07
CA ILE A 254 5.96 -9.92 8.41
C ILE A 254 5.01 -9.10 9.28
N ASP A 255 5.34 -9.00 10.56
CA ASP A 255 4.53 -8.33 11.57
C ASP A 255 4.91 -6.85 11.67
N LEU A 256 4.07 -5.99 11.11
CA LEU A 256 4.32 -4.55 11.07
C LEU A 256 4.14 -3.93 12.46
N ASN A 257 3.21 -4.44 13.27
CA ASN A 257 3.01 -3.98 14.65
C ASN A 257 4.24 -4.32 15.51
N ALA A 258 4.85 -5.49 15.35
CA ALA A 258 6.02 -5.91 16.14
C ALA A 258 7.21 -4.95 16.00
N LYS A 259 7.43 -4.36 14.83
CA LYS A 259 8.52 -3.40 14.58
C LYS A 259 8.15 -1.96 14.92
N MET A 260 6.88 -1.60 14.74
CA MET A 260 6.42 -0.21 14.88
C MET A 260 5.79 0.10 16.23
N CYS A 261 5.46 -0.89 17.07
CA CYS A 261 4.74 -0.69 18.32
C CYS A 261 5.59 -1.04 19.54
N LYS A 262 5.39 -0.26 20.62
CA LYS A 262 5.87 -0.53 21.96
C LYS A 262 4.67 -0.40 22.89
N GLU A 263 4.34 -1.47 23.60
CA GLU A 263 3.13 -1.55 24.42
C GLU A 263 1.87 -1.21 23.59
N ASN A 264 1.10 -0.19 24.00
CA ASN A 264 -0.14 0.22 23.34
C ASN A 264 0.02 1.42 22.40
N LYS A 265 1.26 1.82 22.07
CA LYS A 265 1.56 2.95 21.20
C LYS A 265 2.46 2.54 20.06
N CYS A 266 2.25 3.14 18.90
CA CYS A 266 3.03 2.85 17.70
C CYS A 266 3.61 4.10 17.07
N LEU A 267 4.75 3.92 16.43
CA LEU A 267 5.57 4.95 15.83
C LEU A 267 4.84 5.62 14.67
N THR A 268 4.75 6.94 14.70
CA THR A 268 4.17 7.78 13.63
C THR A 268 5.21 8.63 12.92
N PHE A 269 6.27 9.02 13.63
CA PHE A 269 7.46 9.66 13.09
C PHE A 269 8.70 8.95 13.61
N ASN A 270 9.69 8.74 12.75
CA ASN A 270 11.05 8.39 13.14
C ASN A 270 11.99 9.55 12.80
N LYS A 271 13.31 9.34 12.98
CA LYS A 271 14.32 10.35 12.65
C LYS A 271 14.36 10.78 11.16
N ASN A 272 13.84 9.95 10.25
CA ASN A 272 13.83 10.21 8.81
C ASN A 272 12.53 10.92 8.36
N GLY A 273 11.44 10.78 9.11
CA GLY A 273 10.17 11.44 8.82
C GLY A 273 8.93 10.68 9.28
N GLY A 274 7.78 11.11 8.75
CA GLY A 274 6.48 10.52 9.04
C GLY A 274 6.31 9.17 8.36
N LEU A 275 5.77 8.18 9.08
CA LEU A 275 5.70 6.79 8.62
C LEU A 275 4.43 6.45 7.82
N TYR A 276 3.50 7.39 7.68
CA TYR A 276 2.21 7.18 7.03
C TYR A 276 1.92 8.26 6.00
N ASN A 277 1.26 7.85 4.90
CA ASN A 277 0.89 8.72 3.79
C ASN A 277 -0.47 8.32 3.20
N GLY A 278 -1.53 8.89 3.76
CA GLY A 278 -2.92 8.62 3.36
C GLY A 278 -3.61 7.62 4.30
N GLY A 279 -4.01 8.08 5.49
CA GLY A 279 -4.61 7.23 6.51
C GLY A 279 -3.59 6.21 7.02
N GLN A 280 -3.93 4.93 6.93
CA GLN A 280 -3.13 3.82 7.46
C GLN A 280 -2.10 3.26 6.44
N HIS A 281 -2.03 3.81 5.23
CA HIS A 281 -0.97 3.47 4.28
C HIS A 281 0.38 4.00 4.77
N LEU A 282 1.43 3.18 4.64
CA LEU A 282 2.78 3.60 4.95
C LEU A 282 3.27 4.66 3.93
N SER A 283 4.13 5.56 4.40
CA SER A 283 4.96 6.40 3.53
C SER A 283 6.17 5.60 3.02
N TYR A 284 6.99 6.21 2.16
CA TYR A 284 8.32 5.69 1.83
C TYR A 284 9.12 5.30 3.09
N PHE A 285 9.22 6.21 4.07
CA PHE A 285 9.95 5.97 5.32
C PHE A 285 9.33 4.87 6.18
N GLY A 286 8.01 4.69 6.12
CA GLY A 286 7.33 3.58 6.80
C GLY A 286 7.59 2.25 6.12
N ALA A 287 7.53 2.20 4.79
CA ALA A 287 7.77 0.99 3.99
C ALA A 287 9.25 0.55 4.06
N GLU A 288 10.18 1.51 4.08
CA GLU A 288 11.63 1.28 4.22
C GLU A 288 11.98 0.41 5.43
N LEU A 289 11.25 0.56 6.54
CA LEU A 289 11.48 -0.21 7.75
C LEU A 289 11.40 -1.73 7.53
N PHE A 290 10.73 -2.22 6.48
CA PHE A 290 10.45 -3.66 6.30
C PHE A 290 11.16 -4.28 5.10
N ILE A 291 11.98 -3.53 4.36
CA ILE A 291 12.62 -4.05 3.13
C ILE A 291 13.55 -5.21 3.44
N ASP A 292 14.41 -5.06 4.45
CA ASP A 292 15.32 -6.12 4.87
C ASP A 292 14.56 -7.36 5.34
N ASP A 293 13.43 -7.18 6.04
CA ASP A 293 12.59 -8.28 6.49
C ASP A 293 11.96 -9.02 5.31
N ILE A 294 11.54 -8.30 4.27
CA ILE A 294 11.03 -8.90 3.03
C ILE A 294 12.13 -9.70 2.32
N ILE A 295 13.31 -9.08 2.10
CA ILE A 295 14.42 -9.69 1.37
C ILE A 295 14.96 -10.94 2.09
N LYS A 296 15.07 -10.89 3.42
CA LYS A 296 15.54 -12.02 4.24
C LYS A 296 14.65 -13.26 4.15
N ASN A 297 13.35 -13.07 3.85
CA ASN A 297 12.39 -14.15 3.77
C ASN A 297 12.18 -14.69 2.34
N LEU A 298 12.93 -14.16 1.36
CA LEU A 298 12.95 -14.72 0.01
C LEU A 298 13.74 -16.03 0.01
N LYS A 299 13.13 -17.09 -0.50
CA LYS A 299 13.74 -18.39 -0.77
C LYS A 299 14.35 -18.42 -2.16
#